data_AF-A0A141RK21-F1
#
_entry.id   AF-A0A141RK21-F1
#
_cell.length_a   1.000
_cell.length_b   1.000
_cell.length_c   1.000
_cell.angle_alpha   90.00
_cell.angle_beta   90.00
_cell.angle_gamma   90.00
#
_symmetry.space_group_name_H-M   'P 1'
#
loop_
_entity.id
_entity.type
_entity.pdbx_description
1 polymer ?
#
loop_
_entity_poly.entity_id
_entity_poly.type
_entity_poly.pdbx_seq_one_letter_code
_entity_poly.pdbx_strand_id
1 'polypeptide(L)'
;LRQGQLRGGAVGTLMSNMGLELALKQLGIPFARAKVGDRYVLEMLQEKGWRIGAENSGHVILLDKTTTGDGIVASLQVVAAMVRNHMSLHDLCSGMKMFPQLLVNVRFTEGSGNPLENEHVKAVTAEVEAALGKRGRVLLRKSGT
;
A
#
# COMPACT_ATOMS: atom_id res chain seq x y z
N LEU A 1 -5.30 17.35 1.03
CA LEU A 1 -5.26 18.32 -0.08
C LEU A 1 -5.92 19.65 0.28
N ARG A 2 -7.24 19.68 0.58
CA ARG A 2 -7.97 20.92 0.95
C ARG A 2 -7.34 21.74 2.08
N GLN A 3 -6.69 21.08 3.04
CA GLN A 3 -6.03 21.74 4.17
C GLN A 3 -4.56 22.11 3.91
N GLY A 4 -3.97 21.75 2.77
CA GLY A 4 -2.56 22.02 2.47
C GLY A 4 -1.52 21.31 3.36
N GLN A 5 -1.94 20.38 4.22
CA GLN A 5 -1.07 19.74 5.22
C GLN A 5 -0.28 18.53 4.69
N LEU A 6 -0.63 18.01 3.51
CA LEU A 6 0.06 16.87 2.92
C LEU A 6 1.47 17.30 2.50
N ARG A 7 2.50 16.69 3.08
CA ARG A 7 3.89 16.85 2.62
C ARG A 7 4.26 15.68 1.72
N GLY A 8 4.40 15.98 0.43
CA GLY A 8 4.75 14.99 -0.59
C GLY A 8 3.62 14.02 -0.88
N GLY A 9 3.89 12.73 -0.68
CA GLY A 9 3.02 11.62 -1.07
C GLY A 9 2.58 10.71 0.09
N ALA A 10 2.09 9.54 -0.29
CA ALA A 10 1.77 8.46 0.64
C ALA A 10 2.64 7.22 0.36
N VAL A 11 3.05 6.51 1.41
CA VAL A 11 3.76 5.23 1.29
C VAL A 11 2.80 4.09 1.63
N GLY A 12 2.79 3.06 0.79
CA GLY A 12 2.19 1.77 1.12
C GLY A 12 3.17 0.65 0.86
N THR A 13 2.80 -0.60 1.13
CA THR A 13 3.66 -1.73 0.78
C THR A 13 3.37 -2.25 -0.62
N LEU A 14 4.20 -3.18 -1.10
CA LEU A 14 3.90 -4.01 -2.27
C LEU A 14 2.51 -4.64 -2.19
N MET A 15 1.95 -4.90 -1.01
CA MET A 15 0.61 -5.50 -0.85
C MET A 15 -0.55 -4.53 -1.09
N SER A 16 -0.29 -3.21 -1.18
CA SER A 16 -1.35 -2.22 -1.35
C SER A 16 -2.09 -2.46 -2.66
N ASN A 17 -3.43 -2.43 -2.61
CA ASN A 17 -4.26 -2.64 -3.78
C ASN A 17 -3.94 -1.61 -4.88
N MET A 18 -4.03 -2.01 -6.14
CA MET A 18 -3.75 -1.12 -7.27
C MET A 18 -4.73 0.06 -7.35
N GLY A 19 -5.98 -0.14 -6.89
CA GLY A 19 -7.00 0.90 -6.83
C GLY A 19 -6.59 2.11 -5.98
N LEU A 20 -5.86 1.89 -4.88
CA LEU A 20 -5.34 2.97 -4.04
C LEU A 20 -4.35 3.86 -4.81
N GLU A 21 -3.39 3.25 -5.49
CA GLU A 21 -2.38 3.97 -6.27
C GLU A 21 -3.02 4.78 -7.40
N LEU A 22 -4.02 4.20 -8.09
CA LEU A 22 -4.75 4.90 -9.14
C LEU A 22 -5.59 6.06 -8.59
N ALA A 23 -6.25 5.88 -7.45
CA ALA A 23 -7.02 6.95 -6.80
C ALA A 23 -6.11 8.11 -6.35
N LEU A 24 -4.96 7.80 -5.73
CA LEU A 24 -3.97 8.82 -5.35
C LEU A 24 -3.40 9.55 -6.58
N LYS A 25 -3.11 8.82 -7.65
CA LYS A 25 -2.64 9.39 -8.91
C LYS A 25 -3.66 10.35 -9.52
N GLN A 26 -4.96 10.03 -9.50
CA GLN A 26 -6.03 10.93 -9.96
C GLN A 26 -6.08 12.23 -9.14
N LEU A 27 -5.69 12.17 -7.86
CA LEU A 27 -5.59 13.32 -6.97
C LEU A 27 -4.25 14.07 -7.08
N GLY A 28 -3.34 13.64 -7.97
CA GLY A 28 -2.00 14.22 -8.11
C GLY A 28 -1.09 13.93 -6.91
N ILE A 29 -1.41 12.93 -6.09
CA ILE A 29 -0.64 12.56 -4.90
C ILE A 29 0.36 11.46 -5.30
N PRO A 30 1.68 11.69 -5.13
CA PRO A 30 2.67 10.65 -5.33
C PRO A 30 2.44 9.46 -4.40
N PHE A 31 2.60 8.25 -4.91
CA PHE A 31 2.52 7.02 -4.13
C PHE A 31 3.81 6.23 -4.28
N ALA A 32 4.33 5.69 -3.18
CA ALA A 32 5.51 4.85 -3.19
C ALA A 32 5.22 3.50 -2.51
N ARG A 33 5.81 2.44 -3.06
CA ARG A 33 5.64 1.06 -2.58
C ARG A 33 6.91 0.59 -1.89
N ALA A 34 6.86 0.45 -0.58
CA ALA A 34 7.90 -0.18 0.23
C ALA A 34 7.79 -1.72 0.19
N LYS A 35 8.87 -2.40 0.61
CA LYS A 35 8.79 -3.83 0.96
C LYS A 35 7.77 -4.04 2.09
N VAL A 36 7.29 -5.27 2.24
CA VAL A 36 6.29 -5.60 3.28
C VAL A 36 6.95 -5.54 4.66
N GLY A 37 6.32 -4.84 5.60
CA GLY A 37 6.82 -4.55 6.94
C GLY A 37 6.84 -3.04 7.22
N ASP A 38 6.29 -2.66 8.37
CA ASP A 38 6.23 -1.31 8.93
C ASP A 38 7.57 -0.56 8.89
N ARG A 39 8.68 -1.25 9.21
CA ARG A 39 10.03 -0.70 9.14
C ARG A 39 10.37 -0.13 7.77
N TYR A 40 10.05 -0.86 6.69
CA TYR A 40 10.35 -0.40 5.34
C TYR A 40 9.46 0.78 4.92
N VAL A 41 8.23 0.84 5.45
CA VAL A 41 7.35 1.99 5.26
C VAL A 41 7.95 3.22 5.94
N LEU A 42 8.40 3.08 7.19
CA LEU A 42 9.02 4.17 7.94
C LEU A 42 10.32 4.68 7.29
N GLU A 43 11.22 3.76 6.89
CA GLU A 43 12.46 4.10 6.18
C GLU A 43 12.17 4.90 4.90
N MET A 44 11.18 4.47 4.10
CA MET A 44 10.81 5.16 2.87
C MET A 44 10.15 6.53 3.12
N LEU A 45 9.37 6.67 4.20
CA LEU A 45 8.82 7.95 4.61
C LEU A 45 9.94 8.94 4.95
N GLN A 46 10.95 8.49 5.70
CA GLN A 46 12.12 9.30 6.07
C GLN A 46 12.93 9.70 4.84
N GLU A 47 13.26 8.74 3.96
CA GLU A 47 13.99 8.97 2.71
C GLU A 47 13.32 10.04 1.84
N LYS A 48 11.98 10.00 1.74
CA LYS A 48 11.21 10.93 0.91
C LYS A 48 10.79 12.22 1.63
N GLY A 49 11.00 12.32 2.94
CA GLY A 49 10.47 13.41 3.76
C GLY A 49 8.92 13.47 3.78
N TRP A 50 8.26 12.33 3.57
CA TRP A 50 6.80 12.20 3.57
C TRP A 50 6.27 11.84 4.96
N ARG A 51 4.96 11.96 5.18
CA ARG A 51 4.37 11.85 6.53
C ARG A 51 3.37 10.73 6.73
N ILE A 52 2.77 10.23 5.65
CA ILE A 52 1.65 9.28 5.72
C ILE A 52 2.10 7.96 5.10
N GLY A 53 2.15 6.91 5.91
CA GLY A 53 2.42 5.55 5.47
C GLY A 53 1.42 4.57 6.05
N ALA A 54 1.16 3.46 5.34
CA ALA A 54 0.27 2.43 5.85
C ALA A 54 0.55 1.03 5.28
N GLU A 55 0.16 0.02 6.03
CA GLU A 55 0.09 -1.38 5.59
C GLU A 55 -1.37 -1.87 5.53
N ASN A 56 -1.64 -2.90 4.72
CA ASN A 56 -2.98 -3.48 4.57
C ASN A 56 -3.55 -4.08 5.88
N SER A 57 -2.71 -4.30 6.89
CA SER A 57 -3.11 -4.77 8.23
C SER A 57 -3.86 -3.69 9.03
N GLY A 58 -3.85 -2.43 8.58
CA GLY A 58 -4.36 -1.30 9.34
C GLY A 58 -3.30 -0.60 10.20
N HIS A 59 -2.03 -1.02 10.12
CA HIS A 59 -0.92 -0.27 10.70
C HIS A 59 -0.70 1.02 9.89
N VAL A 60 -1.00 2.18 10.48
CA VAL A 60 -0.91 3.50 9.84
C VAL A 60 0.05 4.39 10.61
N ILE A 61 1.02 4.96 9.90
CA ILE A 61 2.06 5.84 10.42
C ILE A 61 1.75 7.28 9.99
N LEU A 62 1.71 8.19 10.97
CA LEU A 62 1.45 9.61 10.80
C LEU A 62 2.57 10.41 11.48
N LEU A 63 3.65 10.68 10.75
CA LEU A 63 4.90 11.23 11.33
C LEU A 63 4.79 12.65 11.89
N ASP A 64 3.67 13.35 11.63
CA ASP A 64 3.39 14.63 12.25
C ASP A 64 2.62 14.51 13.59
N LYS A 65 2.26 13.29 14.01
CA LYS A 65 1.52 12.99 15.24
C LYS A 65 2.25 12.02 16.14
N THR A 66 2.83 10.96 15.56
CA THR A 66 3.48 9.86 16.27
C THR A 66 4.75 9.45 15.55
N THR A 67 5.66 8.80 16.27
CA THR A 67 6.92 8.26 15.71
C THR A 67 6.79 6.83 15.21
N THR A 68 5.65 6.18 15.45
CA THR A 68 5.31 4.81 15.02
C THR A 68 3.83 4.74 14.66
N GLY A 69 3.36 3.59 14.18
CA GLY A 69 1.94 3.39 13.93
C GLY A 69 1.13 3.35 15.22
N ASP A 70 0.03 4.10 15.23
CA ASP A 70 -0.89 4.19 16.37
C ASP A 70 -2.33 4.15 15.85
N GLY A 71 -3.03 3.07 16.20
CA GLY A 71 -4.40 2.84 15.74
C GLY A 71 -5.42 3.84 16.29
N ILE A 72 -5.22 4.34 17.51
CA ILE A 72 -6.10 5.34 18.13
C ILE A 72 -5.92 6.67 17.42
N VAL A 73 -4.68 7.12 17.23
CA VAL A 73 -4.37 8.37 16.53
C VAL A 73 -4.87 8.31 15.09
N ALA A 74 -4.64 7.20 14.38
CA ALA A 74 -5.15 7.00 13.03
C ALA A 74 -6.68 7.07 12.98
N SER A 75 -7.37 6.39 13.90
CA SER A 75 -8.84 6.40 13.99
C SER A 75 -9.38 7.81 14.26
N LEU A 76 -8.75 8.55 15.16
CA LEU A 76 -9.09 9.94 15.44
C LEU A 76 -8.88 10.84 14.22
N GLN A 77 -7.84 10.62 13.41
CA GLN A 77 -7.66 11.37 12.16
C GLN A 77 -8.77 11.09 11.15
N VAL A 78 -9.24 9.84 11.05
CA VAL A 78 -10.38 9.47 10.19
C VAL A 78 -11.65 10.16 10.67
N VAL A 79 -11.98 10.07 11.97
CA VAL A 79 -13.17 10.73 12.53
C VAL A 79 -13.09 12.25 12.36
N ALA A 80 -11.92 12.84 12.60
CA ALA A 80 -11.70 14.26 12.36
C ALA A 80 -11.88 14.63 10.88
N ALA A 81 -11.51 13.76 9.93
CA ALA A 81 -11.78 13.97 8.51
C ALA A 81 -13.28 13.90 8.20
N MET A 82 -14.03 12.97 8.80
CA MET A 82 -15.49 12.87 8.66
C MET A 82 -16.18 14.14 9.15
N VAL A 83 -15.90 14.55 10.40
CA VAL A 83 -16.50 15.74 11.02
C VAL A 83 -16.20 16.99 10.22
N ARG A 84 -14.93 17.21 9.80
CA ARG A 84 -14.53 18.41 9.06
C ARG A 84 -15.12 18.52 7.66
N ASN A 85 -15.42 17.39 7.01
CA ASN A 85 -16.02 17.41 5.68
C ASN A 85 -17.55 17.28 5.74
N HIS A 86 -18.14 17.10 6.92
CA HIS A 86 -19.56 16.77 7.08
C HIS A 86 -19.99 15.58 6.21
N MET A 87 -19.14 14.55 6.13
CA MET A 87 -19.33 13.39 5.27
C MET A 87 -19.23 12.11 6.09
N SER A 88 -20.00 11.10 5.70
CA SER A 88 -19.86 9.76 6.28
C SER A 88 -18.54 9.12 5.84
N LEU A 89 -18.11 8.07 6.55
CA LEU A 89 -16.95 7.28 6.13
C LEU A 89 -17.16 6.68 4.73
N HIS A 90 -18.38 6.23 4.44
CA HIS A 90 -18.75 5.69 3.13
C HIS A 90 -18.51 6.72 2.02
N ASP A 91 -18.97 7.96 2.22
CA ASP A 91 -18.79 9.02 1.23
C ASP A 91 -17.32 9.38 1.05
N LEU A 92 -16.53 9.42 2.12
CA LEU A 92 -15.09 9.68 2.05
C LEU A 92 -14.33 8.58 1.30
N CYS A 93 -14.77 7.32 1.41
CA CYS A 93 -14.16 6.18 0.72
C CYS A 93 -14.64 6.03 -0.73
N SER A 94 -15.74 6.66 -1.13
CA SER A 94 -16.37 6.50 -2.45
C SER A 94 -15.45 6.89 -3.63
N GLY A 95 -14.46 7.76 -3.40
CA GLY A 95 -13.47 8.18 -4.40
C GLY A 95 -12.42 7.13 -4.75
N MET A 96 -12.40 5.98 -4.09
CA MET A 96 -11.46 4.88 -4.35
C MET A 96 -12.21 3.59 -4.68
N LYS A 97 -11.98 3.06 -5.88
CA LYS A 97 -12.47 1.73 -6.27
C LYS A 97 -11.35 0.71 -6.18
N MET A 98 -11.52 -0.26 -5.30
CA MET A 98 -10.57 -1.36 -5.13
C MET A 98 -10.64 -2.31 -6.32
N PHE A 99 -9.49 -2.78 -6.78
CA PHE A 99 -9.41 -3.85 -7.77
C PHE A 99 -9.75 -5.18 -7.10
N PRO A 100 -10.44 -6.10 -7.80
CA PRO A 100 -10.53 -7.49 -7.36
C PRO A 100 -9.12 -8.03 -7.11
N GLN A 101 -8.92 -8.63 -5.94
CA GLN A 101 -7.60 -9.10 -5.51
C GLN A 101 -7.74 -10.48 -4.90
N LEU A 102 -6.94 -11.43 -5.37
CA LEU A 102 -6.81 -12.77 -4.82
C LEU A 102 -5.41 -12.93 -4.21
N LEU A 103 -5.34 -13.50 -3.01
CA LEU A 103 -4.09 -13.85 -2.35
C LEU A 103 -4.05 -15.37 -2.16
N VAL A 104 -3.06 -16.02 -2.77
CA VAL A 104 -2.86 -17.47 -2.69
C VAL A 104 -1.50 -17.73 -2.05
N ASN A 105 -1.50 -18.47 -0.94
CA ASN A 105 -0.28 -18.92 -0.28
C ASN A 105 0.09 -20.31 -0.81
N VAL A 106 1.21 -20.41 -1.50
CA VAL A 106 1.73 -21.68 -2.01
C VAL A 106 2.82 -22.19 -1.07
N ARG A 107 2.60 -23.36 -0.49
CA ARG A 107 3.61 -24.05 0.33
C ARG A 107 4.58 -24.77 -0.59
N PHE A 108 5.87 -24.70 -0.27
CA PHE A 108 6.92 -25.46 -0.94
C PHE A 108 7.87 -26.01 0.13
N THR A 109 8.53 -27.12 -0.18
CA THR A 109 9.41 -27.81 0.76
C THR A 109 10.64 -26.96 1.04
N GLU A 110 10.99 -26.77 2.31
CA GLU A 110 12.25 -26.12 2.66
C GLU A 110 13.43 -26.92 2.09
N GLY A 111 14.43 -26.20 1.56
CA GLY A 111 15.59 -26.83 0.91
C GLY A 111 15.40 -27.17 -0.58
N SER A 112 14.18 -27.12 -1.14
CA SER A 112 13.95 -27.37 -2.58
C SER A 112 14.33 -26.19 -3.49
N GLY A 113 15.09 -25.22 -2.98
CA GLY A 113 15.37 -23.94 -3.65
C GLY A 113 14.24 -22.92 -3.54
N ASN A 114 14.54 -21.66 -3.87
CA ASN A 114 13.55 -20.59 -3.92
C ASN A 114 12.76 -20.68 -5.24
N PRO A 115 11.43 -20.92 -5.22
CA PRO A 115 10.64 -21.03 -6.46
C PRO A 115 10.68 -19.76 -7.32
N LEU A 116 10.94 -18.59 -6.71
CA LEU A 116 11.08 -17.33 -7.45
C LEU A 116 12.33 -17.28 -8.33
N GLU A 117 13.33 -18.13 -8.07
CA GLU A 117 14.53 -18.24 -8.91
C GLU A 117 14.35 -19.19 -10.09
N ASN A 118 13.26 -19.94 -10.14
CA ASN A 118 12.99 -20.87 -11.23
C ASN A 118 12.68 -20.10 -12.54
N GLU A 119 13.40 -20.41 -13.60
CA GLU A 119 13.27 -19.72 -14.89
C GLU A 119 11.87 -19.83 -15.50
N HIS A 120 11.17 -20.96 -15.33
CA HIS A 120 9.78 -21.10 -15.79
C HIS A 120 8.83 -20.17 -15.01
N VAL A 121 9.03 -20.04 -13.69
CA VAL A 121 8.24 -19.10 -12.86
C VAL A 121 8.49 -17.66 -13.30
N LYS A 122 9.75 -17.27 -13.54
CA LYS A 122 10.10 -15.92 -14.04
C LYS A 122 9.46 -15.64 -15.40
N ALA A 123 9.56 -16.57 -16.34
CA ALA A 123 8.99 -16.44 -17.68
C ALA A 123 7.47 -16.23 -17.65
N VAL A 124 6.74 -17.09 -16.93
CA VAL A 124 5.28 -16.98 -16.81
C VAL A 124 4.88 -15.70 -16.08
N THR A 125 5.64 -15.28 -15.07
CA THR A 125 5.37 -14.02 -14.36
C THR A 125 5.48 -12.83 -15.31
N ALA A 126 6.53 -12.77 -16.12
CA ALA A 126 6.73 -11.69 -17.09
C ALA A 126 5.63 -11.66 -18.17
N GLU A 127 5.20 -12.83 -18.65
CA GLU A 127 4.08 -12.95 -19.59
C GLU A 127 2.77 -12.38 -18.99
N VAL A 128 2.47 -12.77 -17.74
CA VAL A 128 1.27 -12.28 -17.03
C VAL A 128 1.36 -10.78 -16.76
N GLU A 129 2.52 -10.26 -16.36
CA GLU A 129 2.73 -8.83 -16.18
C GLU A 129 2.51 -8.05 -17.48
N ALA A 130 3.02 -8.55 -18.61
CA ALA A 130 2.81 -7.95 -19.93
C ALA A 130 1.33 -7.96 -20.33
N ALA A 131 0.62 -9.07 -20.13
CA ALA A 131 -0.80 -9.21 -20.45
C ALA A 131 -1.70 -8.28 -19.60
N LEU A 132 -1.38 -8.13 -18.32
CA LEU A 132 -2.10 -7.25 -17.40
C LEU A 132 -1.81 -5.76 -17.69
N GLY A 133 -0.56 -5.43 -18.03
CA GLY A 133 -0.13 -4.07 -18.32
C GLY A 133 -0.55 -3.09 -17.24
N LYS A 134 -1.32 -2.05 -17.62
CA LYS A 134 -1.82 -1.03 -16.68
C LYS A 134 -3.17 -1.38 -16.03
N ARG A 135 -3.73 -2.56 -16.32
CA ARG A 135 -5.08 -2.97 -15.91
C ARG A 135 -5.08 -3.99 -14.77
N GLY A 136 -3.91 -4.36 -14.26
CA GLY A 136 -3.79 -5.29 -13.15
C GLY A 136 -2.34 -5.46 -12.73
N ARG A 137 -2.13 -6.31 -11.73
CA ARG A 137 -0.80 -6.62 -11.22
C ARG A 137 -0.76 -8.04 -10.69
N VAL A 138 0.35 -8.74 -10.92
CA VAL A 138 0.73 -9.94 -10.18
C VAL A 138 1.85 -9.58 -9.21
N LEU A 139 1.89 -10.24 -8.06
CA LEU A 139 2.97 -10.09 -7.09
C LEU A 139 3.32 -11.47 -6.56
N LEU A 140 4.50 -11.96 -6.93
CA LEU A 140 5.09 -13.13 -6.31
C LEU A 140 6.12 -12.67 -5.29
N ARG A 141 6.03 -13.21 -4.07
CA ARG A 141 7.01 -12.97 -3.01
C ARG A 141 7.12 -14.19 -2.11
N LYS A 142 8.31 -14.37 -1.53
CA LYS A 142 8.49 -15.31 -0.43
C LYS A 142 7.84 -14.72 0.84
N SER A 143 7.23 -15.58 1.66
CA SER A 143 6.83 -15.19 3.01
C SER A 143 8.09 -14.85 3.84
N GLY A 144 8.00 -13.80 4.65
CA GLY A 144 9.05 -13.41 5.60
C GLY A 144 8.82 -13.96 7.02
N THR A 145 7.67 -14.62 7.22
CA THR A 145 7.26 -15.33 8.44
C THR A 145 7.11 -16.81 8.15
#